data_AF-A0A7K3X5D2-F1
#
_entry.id   AF-A0A7K3X5D2-F1
#
_cell.length_a   1.000
_cell.length_b   1.000
_cell.length_c   1.000
_cell.angle_alpha   90.00
_cell.angle_beta   90.00
_cell.angle_gamma   90.00
#
_symmetry.space_group_name_H-M   'P 1'
#
loop_
_entity.id
_entity.type
_entity.pdbx_description
1 polymer ?
#
loop_
_entity_poly.entity_id
_entity_poly.type
_entity_poly.pdbx_seq_one_letter_code
_entity_poly.pdbx_strand_id
1 'polypeptide(L)'
;MYLLSGQHDVDGDELATAVRRVAAYREVMAVSLSEVLDGYATLAQSRWAAWRRKHRLEERLPQDFGVVQRAFLLADRALSGASRGQTWHAGSTAWVAR
;
A
#
# COMPACT_ATOMS: atom_id res chain seq x y z
N MET A 1 -6.06 2.04 -1.01
CA MET A 1 -4.91 1.32 -0.42
C MET A 1 -4.92 1.34 1.10
N TYR A 2 -5.11 2.49 1.79
CA TYR A 2 -5.18 2.55 3.26
C TYR A 2 -6.25 1.63 3.91
N LEU A 3 -7.48 1.62 3.37
CA LEU A 3 -8.53 0.71 3.85
C LEU A 3 -8.22 -0.75 3.51
N LEU A 4 -7.61 -1.00 2.34
CA LEU A 4 -7.28 -2.34 1.87
C LEU A 4 -6.17 -2.98 2.73
N SER A 5 -5.12 -2.23 3.04
CA SER A 5 -4.05 -2.67 3.95
C SER A 5 -4.47 -2.75 5.41
N GLY A 6 -5.58 -2.13 5.79
CA GLY A 6 -6.00 -1.98 7.20
C GLY A 6 -7.29 -2.72 7.57
N GLN A 7 -7.99 -3.34 6.62
CA GLN A 7 -9.28 -4.01 6.89
C GLN A 7 -9.37 -5.45 6.42
N HIS A 8 -8.46 -5.90 5.56
CA HIS A 8 -8.51 -7.25 5.01
C HIS A 8 -7.16 -7.92 5.07
N ASP A 9 -7.18 -9.18 5.51
CA ASP A 9 -6.04 -10.05 5.34
C ASP A 9 -5.88 -10.37 3.85
N VAL A 10 -4.63 -10.46 3.39
CA VAL A 10 -4.33 -10.63 1.97
C VAL A 10 -3.38 -11.80 1.77
N ASP A 11 -3.77 -12.74 0.91
CA ASP A 11 -2.93 -13.83 0.49
C ASP A 11 -1.77 -13.32 -0.38
N GLY A 12 -0.53 -13.59 0.04
CA GLY A 12 0.66 -13.08 -0.62
C GLY A 12 0.96 -13.72 -1.96
N ASP A 13 0.51 -14.95 -2.22
CA ASP A 13 0.67 -15.64 -3.51
C ASP A 13 -0.32 -15.09 -4.53
N GLU A 14 -1.56 -14.87 -4.12
CA GLU A 14 -2.60 -14.24 -4.93
C GLU A 14 -2.21 -12.80 -5.31
N LEU A 15 -1.80 -11.99 -4.32
CA LEU A 15 -1.42 -10.60 -4.55
C LEU A 15 -0.22 -10.49 -5.49
N ALA A 16 0.84 -11.28 -5.27
CA ALA A 16 2.00 -11.28 -6.16
C ALA A 16 1.63 -11.72 -7.58
N THR A 17 0.70 -12.66 -7.72
CA THR A 17 0.21 -13.11 -9.04
C THR A 17 -0.59 -12.04 -9.75
N ALA A 18 -1.49 -11.35 -9.03
CA ALA A 18 -2.27 -10.24 -9.57
C ALA A 18 -1.36 -9.09 -10.03
N VAL A 19 -0.39 -8.68 -9.21
CA VAL A 19 0.59 -7.64 -9.54
C VAL A 19 1.36 -7.98 -10.82
N ARG A 20 1.90 -9.20 -10.92
CA ARG A 20 2.63 -9.65 -12.13
C ARG A 20 1.75 -9.61 -13.38
N ARG A 21 0.50 -10.07 -13.28
CA ARG A 21 -0.46 -10.07 -14.40
C ARG A 21 -0.74 -8.64 -14.88
N VAL A 22 -0.97 -7.71 -13.97
CA VAL A 22 -1.24 -6.30 -14.31
C VAL A 22 -0.01 -5.64 -14.91
N ALA A 23 1.18 -5.89 -14.37
CA ALA A 23 2.44 -5.36 -14.90
C ALA A 23 2.69 -5.85 -16.33
N ALA A 24 2.51 -7.16 -16.58
CA ALA A 24 2.65 -7.74 -17.90
C ALA A 24 1.63 -7.18 -18.90
N TYR A 25 0.36 -7.07 -18.52
CA TYR A 25 -0.69 -6.48 -19.37
C TYR A 25 -0.41 -5.02 -19.73
N ARG A 26 0.16 -4.24 -18.80
CA ARG A 26 0.51 -2.83 -19.01
C ARG A 26 1.89 -2.63 -19.64
N GLU A 27 2.63 -3.71 -19.90
CA GLU A 27 4.00 -3.66 -20.41
C GLU A 27 4.94 -2.78 -19.55
N VAL A 28 4.74 -2.81 -18.23
CA VAL A 28 5.56 -2.05 -17.28
C VAL A 28 6.37 -2.98 -16.37
N MET A 29 7.54 -2.49 -15.96
CA MET A 29 8.27 -3.13 -14.87
C MET A 29 7.68 -2.70 -13.53
N ALA A 30 7.38 -3.69 -12.68
CA ALA A 30 7.04 -3.46 -11.29
C ALA A 30 8.30 -3.02 -10.54
N VAL A 31 8.23 -1.85 -9.89
CA VAL A 31 9.31 -1.26 -9.10
C VAL A 31 8.80 -0.96 -7.69
N SER A 32 9.73 -0.87 -6.72
CA SER A 32 9.39 -0.59 -5.32
C SER A 32 8.71 0.77 -5.18
N LEU A 33 7.56 0.82 -4.50
CA LEU A 33 6.86 2.08 -4.23
C LEU A 33 7.63 2.92 -3.23
N SER A 34 8.21 2.31 -2.18
CA SER A 34 9.02 3.06 -1.19
C SER A 34 10.22 3.74 -1.81
N GLU A 35 10.80 3.16 -2.87
CA GLU A 35 11.93 3.75 -3.58
C GLU A 35 11.47 4.90 -4.50
N VAL A 36 10.47 4.66 -5.34
CA VAL A 36 10.01 5.66 -6.33
C VAL A 36 9.27 6.82 -5.68
N LEU A 37 8.65 6.60 -4.53
CA LEU A 37 7.86 7.60 -3.79
C LEU A 37 8.56 8.07 -2.52
N ASP A 38 9.88 7.93 -2.44
CA ASP A 38 10.64 8.50 -1.33
C ASP A 38 10.38 10.02 -1.21
N GLY A 39 10.21 10.51 0.02
CA GLY A 39 9.83 11.90 0.31
C GLY A 39 8.43 12.33 -0.16
N TYR A 40 7.68 11.50 -0.89
CA TYR A 40 6.37 11.87 -1.44
C TYR A 40 5.34 12.23 -0.36
N ALA A 41 5.45 11.61 0.83
CA ALA A 41 4.56 11.90 1.95
C ALA A 41 4.53 13.40 2.29
N THR A 42 5.71 14.03 2.34
CA THR A 42 5.85 15.47 2.61
C THR A 42 5.27 16.31 1.48
N LEU A 43 5.57 15.96 0.22
CA LEU A 43 5.08 16.69 -0.96
C LEU A 43 3.55 16.64 -1.08
N ALA A 44 2.95 15.51 -0.72
CA ALA A 44 1.52 15.27 -0.85
C ALA A 44 0.70 15.74 0.37
N GLN A 45 1.33 16.13 1.49
CA GLN A 45 0.63 16.50 2.73
C GLN A 45 -0.41 17.60 2.54
N SER A 46 -0.10 18.65 1.77
CA SER A 46 -1.03 19.76 1.51
C SER A 46 -2.25 19.30 0.70
N ARG A 47 -2.04 18.46 -0.31
CA ARG A 47 -3.10 17.82 -1.11
C ARG A 47 -3.95 16.88 -0.25
N TRP A 48 -3.33 16.11 0.63
CA TRP A 48 -4.01 15.22 1.57
C TRP A 48 -4.94 15.98 2.50
N ALA A 49 -4.45 17.07 3.12
CA ALA A 49 -5.25 17.91 4.01
C ALA A 49 -6.45 18.53 3.27
N ALA A 50 -6.22 19.06 2.06
CA ALA A 50 -7.28 19.64 1.24
C ALA A 50 -8.33 18.58 0.84
N TRP A 51 -7.90 17.38 0.46
CA TRP A 51 -8.78 16.27 0.12
C TRP A 51 -9.59 15.79 1.32
N ARG A 52 -8.96 15.59 2.49
CA ARG A 52 -9.65 15.22 3.73
C ARG A 52 -10.75 16.20 4.08
N ARG A 53 -10.45 17.50 4.01
CA ARG A 53 -11.44 18.57 4.24
C ARG A 53 -12.58 18.57 3.24
N LYS A 54 -12.26 18.46 1.95
CA LYS A 54 -13.27 18.40 0.89
C LYS A 54 -14.26 17.25 1.09
N HIS A 55 -13.79 16.12 1.60
CA HIS A 55 -14.59 14.91 1.79
C HIS A 55 -15.11 14.71 3.21
N ARG A 56 -14.89 15.66 4.14
CA ARG A 56 -15.32 15.59 5.55
C ARG A 56 -14.80 14.33 6.25
N LEU A 57 -13.51 14.02 6.06
CA LEU A 57 -12.85 12.84 6.60
C LEU A 57 -11.85 13.16 7.71
N GLU A 58 -11.86 14.40 8.22
CA GLU A 58 -10.91 14.88 9.22
C GLU A 58 -10.91 14.03 10.49
N GLU A 59 -12.10 13.59 10.93
CA GLU A 59 -12.30 12.77 12.14
C GLU A 59 -12.04 11.28 11.91
N ARG A 60 -12.11 10.81 10.66
CA ARG A 60 -12.01 9.38 10.31
C ARG A 60 -10.62 8.97 9.85
N LEU A 61 -9.83 9.92 9.35
CA LEU A 61 -8.53 9.67 8.75
C LEU A 61 -7.44 10.46 9.45
N PRO A 62 -6.22 9.87 9.60
CA PRO A 62 -5.10 10.54 10.24
C PRO A 62 -4.76 11.91 9.65
N GLN A 63 -4.25 12.79 10.51
CA GLN A 63 -3.87 14.13 10.11
C GLN A 63 -2.75 14.14 9.06
N ASP A 64 -1.78 13.26 9.28
CA ASP A 64 -0.56 13.13 8.51
C ASP A 64 -0.74 12.13 7.35
N PHE A 65 -0.14 12.44 6.20
CA PHE A 65 -0.17 11.59 5.01
C PHE A 65 0.82 10.41 5.09
N GLY A 66 1.57 10.30 6.19
CA GLY A 66 2.37 9.14 6.58
C GLY A 66 1.58 7.81 6.65
N VAL A 67 0.26 7.87 6.46
CA VAL A 67 -0.57 6.69 6.20
C VAL A 67 -0.19 5.94 4.92
N VAL A 68 0.50 6.59 3.97
CA VAL A 68 0.96 5.97 2.72
C VAL A 68 2.05 4.90 2.95
N GLN A 69 2.77 4.96 4.06
CA GLN A 69 3.81 3.98 4.42
C GLN A 69 3.22 2.59 4.62
N ARG A 70 1.99 2.48 5.15
CA ARG A 70 1.29 1.18 5.27
C ARG A 70 1.03 0.54 3.91
N ALA A 71 0.74 1.39 2.93
CA ALA A 71 0.56 0.98 1.56
C ALA A 71 1.87 0.40 0.98
N PHE A 72 3.02 0.99 1.29
CA PHE A 72 4.33 0.48 0.87
C PHE A 72 4.68 -0.86 1.52
N LEU A 73 4.44 -1.00 2.85
CA LEU A 73 4.69 -2.26 3.57
C LEU A 73 3.95 -3.46 2.97
N LEU A 74 2.72 -3.24 2.51
CA LEU A 74 1.95 -4.25 1.78
C LEU A 74 2.52 -4.44 0.36
N ALA A 75 2.58 -3.36 -0.42
CA ALA A 75 2.81 -3.44 -1.87
C ALA A 75 4.23 -3.90 -2.23
N ASP A 76 5.27 -3.40 -1.56
CA ASP A 76 6.67 -3.63 -1.97
C ASP A 76 7.07 -5.09 -1.86
N ARG A 77 6.54 -5.80 -0.86
CA ARG A 77 6.76 -7.24 -0.70
C ARG A 77 6.09 -8.05 -1.81
N ALA A 78 4.92 -7.60 -2.29
CA ALA A 78 4.24 -8.22 -3.42
C ALA A 78 4.91 -7.89 -4.76
N LEU A 79 5.36 -6.65 -4.94
CA LEU A 79 6.07 -6.16 -6.13
C LEU A 79 7.41 -6.88 -6.32
N SER A 80 8.16 -7.12 -5.22
CA SER A 80 9.40 -7.91 -5.21
C SER A 80 9.16 -9.43 -5.26
N GLY A 81 7.93 -9.89 -5.10
CA GLY A 81 7.58 -11.31 -5.00
C GLY A 81 7.92 -11.96 -3.66
N ALA A 82 8.43 -11.19 -2.70
CA ALA A 82 8.77 -11.64 -1.34
C ALA A 82 7.56 -11.91 -0.44
N SER A 83 6.33 -11.68 -0.91
CA SER A 83 5.08 -12.04 -0.20
C SER A 83 4.68 -13.51 -0.35
N ARG A 84 5.34 -14.29 -1.21
CA ARG A 84 4.98 -15.70 -1.43
C ARG A 84 5.05 -16.51 -0.14
N GLY A 85 4.06 -17.38 0.07
CA GLY A 85 3.93 -18.18 1.30
C GLY A 85 3.69 -17.37 2.59
N GLN A 86 3.34 -16.08 2.47
CA GLN A 86 2.96 -15.23 3.61
C GLN A 86 1.53 -14.71 3.43
N THR A 87 0.90 -14.37 4.54
CA THR A 87 -0.37 -13.67 4.60
C THR A 87 -0.13 -12.30 5.22
N TRP A 88 -0.64 -11.25 4.60
CA TRP A 88 -0.73 -9.94 5.23
C TRP A 88 -1.87 -9.99 6.24
N HIS A 89 -1.59 -9.64 7.49
CA HIS A 89 -2.62 -9.46 8.51
C HIS A 89 -2.90 -7.97 8.70
N ALA A 90 -4.13 -7.56 8.40
CA ALA A 90 -4.53 -6.16 8.49
C ALA A 90 -4.45 -5.60 9.92
N GLY A 91 -4.78 -6.44 10.93
CA GLY A 91 -4.77 -6.05 12.33
C GLY A 91 -3.38 -5.73 12.89
N SER A 92 -2.35 -6.46 12.44
CA SER A 92 -0.96 -6.24 12.86
C SER A 92 -0.15 -5.42 11.86
N THR A 93 -0.73 -5.09 10.69
CA THR A 93 -0.05 -4.43 9.57
C THR A 93 1.29 -5.10 9.22
N ALA A 94 1.29 -6.43 9.17
CA ALA A 94 2.49 -7.22 9.00
C ALA A 94 2.25 -8.45 8.12
N TRP A 95 3.33 -8.90 7.48
CA TRP A 95 3.37 -10.19 6.81
C TRP A 95 3.75 -11.29 7.79
N VAL A 96 2.98 -12.37 7.81
CA VAL A 96 3.22 -13.54 8.66
C VAL A 96 3.35 -14.76 7.76
N ALA A 97 4.28 -15.66 8.09
CA ALA A 97 4.41 -16.93 7.39
C ALA A 97 3.11 -17.74 7.52
N ARG A 98 2.70 -18.38 6.42
CA ARG A 98 1.55 -19.28 6.42
C ARG A 98 1.85 -20.56 7.20
#